data_AF-A0A9D4NVG7-F1
#
_entry.id   AF-A0A9D4NVG7-F1
#
_cell.length_a   1.000
_cell.length_b   1.000
_cell.length_c   1.000
_cell.angle_alpha   90.00
_cell.angle_beta   90.00
_cell.angle_gamma   90.00
#
_symmetry.space_group_name_H-M   'P 1'
#
loop_
_entity.id
_entity.type
_entity.pdbx_description
1 polymer ?
#
loop_
_entity_poly.entity_id
_entity_poly.type
_entity_poly.pdbx_seq_one_letter_code
_entity_poly.pdbx_strand_id
1 'polypeptide(L)'
;MEEIGIVVPEKHEESSPSDIKNIITPSICEALLTDDVDDLYVIYKKLQRQLEFLQVQEEYIKDEQKNLKKEYLHAQEEVKRIQSVPLVIGQFLEAVDANTGIVGSTTGSNYYVRILSTIDRELLKPSSSVALHKHSNALVDVLPPEADSSIAMLRPDEKPDVCYADIGGLDIQKQEIREAVELPLTHFELYKQIGIDPPRGVLMFGPPGCGKTMLAKAVAHHTTASFIRVVGSEFVQKYLGEGPRMVRDVFRLARENAPAIIFIDEIDAIATKRFDAQTGADREVQRILLELLNQMDGFDQTTNVKVIMATNRADTLDPALLRPGRLDRKIEFPLPDRRQKRLIFSTITSKMNLSDEVDLEDYVARPDKISGADINAICQEAGMHAVRENRYVVLPKDFEKGYKNTIKKDESEHEFYK
;
A
#
# COMPACT_ATOMS: atom_id res chain seq x y z
N MET A 1 -2.80 -22.86 -16.17
CA MET A 1 -3.33 -24.19 -15.78
C MET A 1 -2.23 -25.15 -15.35
N GLU A 2 -0.97 -24.72 -15.39
CA GLU A 2 0.04 -24.99 -14.36
C GLU A 2 -0.01 -23.73 -13.45
N GLU A 3 0.22 -23.69 -12.14
CA GLU A 3 0.91 -24.53 -11.18
C GLU A 3 0.13 -24.43 -9.85
N ILE A 4 -0.16 -25.55 -9.18
CA ILE A 4 -0.57 -25.53 -7.77
C ILE A 4 0.48 -26.37 -7.05
N GLY A 5 1.27 -25.69 -6.22
CA GLY A 5 2.32 -26.23 -5.35
C GLY A 5 1.74 -27.07 -4.21
N ILE A 6 1.12 -28.19 -4.57
CA ILE A 6 1.07 -29.33 -3.67
C ILE A 6 2.44 -29.98 -3.79
N VAL A 7 3.20 -30.03 -2.70
CA VAL A 7 4.26 -31.02 -2.53
C VAL A 7 3.55 -32.37 -2.55
N VAL A 8 3.38 -32.91 -3.76
CA VAL A 8 3.15 -34.32 -3.99
C VAL A 8 4.35 -34.99 -3.30
N PRO A 9 4.17 -35.90 -2.32
CA PRO A 9 5.31 -36.67 -1.86
C PRO A 9 5.95 -37.24 -3.12
N GLU A 10 7.24 -36.95 -3.30
CA GLU A 10 8.01 -37.24 -4.51
C GLU A 10 7.45 -38.49 -5.17
N LYS A 11 7.14 -38.38 -6.47
CA LYS A 11 6.91 -39.55 -7.32
C LYS A 11 7.97 -40.56 -6.90
N HIS A 12 7.57 -41.55 -6.10
CA HIS A 12 8.31 -42.78 -6.03
C HIS A 12 8.39 -43.17 -7.50
N GLU A 13 9.64 -43.20 -7.95
CA GLU A 13 10.04 -43.51 -9.30
C GLU A 13 9.00 -44.44 -9.89
N GLU A 14 8.48 -44.10 -11.08
CA GLU A 14 7.96 -45.12 -11.96
C GLU A 14 9.04 -46.18 -11.99
N SER A 15 8.86 -47.21 -11.16
CA SER A 15 9.70 -48.38 -11.16
C SER A 15 9.46 -48.89 -12.55
N SER A 16 10.45 -48.61 -13.38
CA SER A 16 10.59 -49.14 -14.71
C SER A 16 10.13 -50.61 -14.65
N PRO A 17 9.53 -51.16 -15.71
CA PRO A 17 9.13 -52.57 -15.75
C PRO A 17 10.34 -53.55 -15.64
N SER A 18 11.52 -53.05 -15.24
CA SER A 18 12.74 -53.74 -14.84
C SER A 18 12.67 -54.33 -13.43
N ASP A 19 12.01 -53.69 -12.45
CA ASP A 19 12.18 -54.10 -11.03
C ASP A 19 11.25 -55.23 -10.59
N ILE A 20 10.18 -55.50 -11.35
CA ILE A 20 9.32 -56.67 -11.14
C ILE A 20 10.00 -57.97 -11.62
N LYS A 21 11.10 -57.89 -12.37
CA LYS A 21 11.85 -59.07 -12.82
C LYS A 21 12.71 -59.71 -11.74
N ASN A 22 12.93 -59.05 -10.60
CA ASN A 22 13.81 -59.55 -9.53
C ASN A 22 13.11 -60.36 -8.43
N ILE A 23 11.80 -60.60 -8.54
CA ILE A 23 11.05 -61.46 -7.59
C ILE A 23 10.99 -62.93 -8.07
N ILE A 24 11.38 -63.21 -9.31
CA ILE A 24 11.47 -64.57 -9.83
C ILE A 24 12.91 -65.05 -9.60
N THR A 25 13.14 -65.73 -8.47
CA THR A 25 14.39 -66.45 -8.22
C THR A 25 14.70 -67.38 -9.40
N PRO A 26 15.95 -67.40 -9.91
CA PRO A 26 16.33 -68.28 -11.02
C PRO A 26 16.31 -69.77 -10.62
N SER A 27 16.12 -70.07 -9.33
CA SER A 27 16.04 -71.44 -8.79
C SER A 27 14.76 -72.20 -9.18
N ILE A 28 13.74 -71.54 -9.73
CA ILE A 28 12.51 -72.21 -10.17
C ILE A 28 12.67 -72.76 -11.61
N CYS A 29 13.58 -72.19 -12.40
CA CYS A 29 13.78 -72.60 -13.80
C CYS A 29 14.66 -73.85 -13.96
N GLU A 30 15.48 -74.19 -12.96
CA GLU A 30 16.43 -75.32 -13.05
C GLU A 30 15.82 -76.68 -12.64
N ALA A 31 14.59 -76.68 -12.11
CA ALA A 31 13.85 -77.90 -11.74
C ALA A 31 12.97 -78.48 -12.87
N LEU A 32 13.03 -77.92 -14.08
CA LEU A 32 12.07 -78.17 -15.17
C LEU A 32 12.54 -79.18 -16.24
N LEU A 33 13.55 -79.99 -15.93
CA LEU A 33 14.09 -81.00 -16.85
C LEU A 33 13.76 -82.46 -16.45
N THR A 34 12.79 -82.66 -15.56
CA THR A 34 12.23 -83.97 -15.26
C THR A 34 10.72 -83.98 -15.53
N ASP A 35 10.23 -85.11 -16.05
CA ASP A 35 8.90 -85.38 -16.63
C ASP A 35 7.67 -85.15 -15.71
N ASP A 36 7.47 -83.95 -15.14
CA ASP A 36 6.31 -83.62 -14.31
C ASP A 36 5.43 -82.54 -14.97
N VAL A 37 4.85 -82.87 -16.14
CA VAL A 37 3.88 -82.01 -16.86
C VAL A 37 2.66 -81.69 -15.98
N ASP A 38 2.33 -82.59 -15.05
CA ASP A 38 1.22 -82.43 -14.10
C ASP A 38 1.50 -81.34 -13.05
N ASP A 39 2.74 -81.15 -12.59
CA ASP A 39 3.09 -80.11 -11.60
C ASP A 39 3.12 -78.70 -12.21
N LEU A 40 3.63 -78.57 -13.44
CA LEU A 40 3.63 -77.29 -14.15
C LEU A 40 2.20 -76.81 -14.47
N TYR A 41 1.32 -77.73 -14.83
CA TYR A 41 -0.09 -77.44 -15.08
C TYR A 41 -0.84 -77.01 -13.79
N VAL A 42 -0.54 -77.63 -12.65
CA VAL A 42 -1.10 -77.24 -11.35
C VAL A 42 -0.63 -75.83 -10.93
N ILE A 43 0.64 -75.49 -11.15
CA ILE A 43 1.18 -74.15 -10.89
C ILE A 43 0.51 -73.12 -11.79
N TYR A 44 0.40 -73.39 -13.10
CA TYR A 44 -0.27 -72.50 -14.05
C TYR A 44 -1.73 -72.23 -13.66
N LYS A 45 -2.46 -73.28 -13.26
CA LYS A 45 -3.87 -73.16 -12.83
C LYS A 45 -4.03 -72.40 -11.52
N LYS A 46 -3.07 -72.49 -10.59
CA LYS A 46 -3.02 -71.65 -9.38
C LYS A 46 -2.76 -70.19 -9.74
N LEU A 47 -1.80 -69.94 -10.65
CA LEU A 47 -1.47 -68.59 -11.12
C LEU A 47 -2.66 -67.94 -11.86
N GLN A 48 -3.37 -68.73 -12.67
CA GLN A 48 -4.58 -68.27 -13.37
C GLN A 48 -5.70 -67.89 -12.40
N ARG A 49 -5.94 -68.70 -11.35
CA ARG A 49 -6.87 -68.33 -10.27
C ARG A 49 -6.44 -67.08 -9.51
N GLN A 50 -5.14 -66.90 -9.28
CA GLN A 50 -4.61 -65.70 -8.64
C GLN A 50 -4.80 -64.47 -9.54
N LEU A 51 -4.60 -64.59 -10.85
CA LEU A 51 -4.89 -63.52 -11.82
C LEU A 51 -6.37 -63.15 -11.84
N GLU A 52 -7.27 -64.13 -11.88
CA GLU A 52 -8.71 -63.89 -11.80
C GLU A 52 -9.09 -63.17 -10.49
N PHE A 53 -8.51 -63.58 -9.36
CA PHE A 53 -8.73 -62.91 -8.08
C PHE A 53 -8.20 -61.47 -8.06
N LEU A 54 -6.99 -61.23 -8.58
CA LEU A 54 -6.40 -59.89 -8.69
C LEU A 54 -7.19 -58.98 -9.62
N GLN A 55 -7.74 -59.51 -10.72
CA GLN A 55 -8.61 -58.74 -11.61
C GLN A 55 -9.87 -58.24 -10.89
N VAL A 56 -10.51 -59.10 -10.09
CA VAL A 56 -11.67 -58.71 -9.27
C VAL A 56 -11.28 -57.66 -8.24
N GLN A 57 -10.11 -57.78 -7.60
CA GLN A 57 -9.62 -56.75 -6.67
C GLN A 57 -9.34 -55.41 -7.36
N GLU A 58 -8.76 -55.45 -8.57
CA GLU A 58 -8.49 -54.24 -9.35
C GLU A 58 -9.80 -53.52 -9.74
N GLU A 59 -10.82 -54.27 -10.17
CA GLU A 59 -12.14 -53.73 -10.49
C GLU A 59 -12.81 -53.12 -9.24
N TYR A 60 -12.74 -53.81 -8.11
CA TYR A 60 -13.25 -53.31 -6.83
C TYR A 60 -12.58 -51.99 -6.42
N ILE A 61 -11.24 -51.91 -6.48
CA ILE A 61 -10.51 -50.68 -6.16
C ILE A 61 -10.88 -49.54 -7.12
N LYS A 62 -11.04 -49.82 -8.42
CA LYS A 62 -11.46 -48.81 -9.40
C LYS A 62 -12.85 -48.25 -9.08
N ASP A 63 -13.78 -49.10 -8.64
CA ASP A 63 -15.12 -48.66 -8.29
C ASP A 63 -15.15 -47.91 -6.96
N GLU A 64 -14.39 -48.35 -5.95
CA GLU A 64 -14.18 -47.59 -4.70
C GLU A 64 -13.57 -46.22 -4.96
N GLN A 65 -12.56 -46.12 -5.83
CA GLN A 65 -11.97 -44.84 -6.23
C GLN A 65 -13.00 -43.90 -6.85
N LYS A 66 -13.91 -44.41 -7.70
CA LYS A 66 -15.01 -43.61 -8.27
C LYS A 66 -15.98 -43.17 -7.18
N ASN A 67 -16.31 -44.04 -6.23
CA ASN A 67 -17.25 -43.72 -5.16
C ASN A 67 -16.68 -42.65 -4.22
N LEU A 68 -15.45 -42.83 -3.75
CA LEU A 68 -14.71 -41.85 -2.95
C LEU A 68 -14.61 -40.49 -3.66
N LYS A 69 -14.40 -40.48 -4.97
CA LYS A 69 -14.36 -39.23 -5.76
C LYS A 69 -15.72 -38.51 -5.78
N LYS A 70 -16.83 -39.25 -5.83
CA LYS A 70 -18.18 -38.66 -5.74
C LYS A 70 -18.46 -38.13 -4.34
N GLU A 71 -18.11 -38.87 -3.29
CA GLU A 71 -18.27 -38.42 -1.91
C GLU A 71 -17.43 -37.18 -1.62
N TYR A 72 -16.20 -37.11 -2.14
CA TYR A 72 -15.35 -35.94 -2.04
C TYR A 72 -15.98 -34.70 -2.70
N LEU A 73 -16.54 -34.84 -3.90
CA LEU A 73 -17.24 -33.75 -4.59
C LEU A 73 -18.47 -33.29 -3.79
N HIS A 74 -19.27 -34.23 -3.27
CA HIS A 74 -20.41 -33.91 -2.42
C HIS A 74 -19.99 -33.14 -1.15
N ALA A 75 -18.93 -33.58 -0.48
CA ALA A 75 -18.38 -32.88 0.68
C ALA A 75 -17.88 -31.47 0.33
N GLN A 76 -17.25 -31.28 -0.84
CA GLN A 76 -16.86 -29.94 -1.30
C GLN A 76 -18.06 -29.02 -1.54
N GLU A 77 -19.15 -29.53 -2.11
CA GLU A 77 -20.38 -28.75 -2.33
C GLU A 77 -21.05 -28.33 -1.01
N GLU A 78 -21.04 -29.21 0.00
CA GLU A 78 -21.49 -28.85 1.35
C GLU A 78 -20.66 -27.74 1.98
N VAL A 79 -19.33 -27.78 1.80
CA VAL A 79 -18.44 -26.71 2.26
C VAL A 79 -18.75 -25.38 1.57
N LYS A 80 -18.98 -25.37 0.25
CA LYS A 80 -19.39 -24.16 -0.50
C LYS A 80 -20.70 -23.56 0.03
N ARG A 81 -21.61 -24.38 0.55
CA ARG A 81 -22.84 -23.89 1.17
C ARG A 81 -22.56 -23.04 2.42
N ILE A 82 -21.55 -23.41 3.21
CA ILE A 82 -21.11 -22.62 4.38
C ILE A 82 -20.58 -21.25 3.94
N GLN A 83 -19.96 -21.14 2.76
CA GLN A 83 -19.45 -19.89 2.21
C GLN A 83 -20.56 -18.89 1.81
N SER A 84 -21.79 -19.37 1.56
CA SER A 84 -22.90 -18.54 1.06
C SER A 84 -23.72 -17.82 2.14
N VAL A 85 -23.53 -18.19 3.41
CA VAL A 85 -24.20 -17.56 4.58
C VAL A 85 -23.57 -16.18 4.82
N PRO A 86 -24.30 -15.16 5.31
CA PRO A 86 -23.72 -13.83 5.55
C PRO A 86 -22.39 -13.90 6.29
N LEU A 87 -21.35 -13.40 5.62
CA LEU A 87 -19.99 -13.34 6.11
C LEU A 87 -19.74 -12.02 6.82
N VAL A 88 -18.90 -12.05 7.84
CA VAL A 88 -18.39 -10.89 8.56
C VAL A 88 -16.93 -10.73 8.19
N ILE A 89 -16.52 -9.51 7.86
CA ILE A 89 -15.13 -9.22 7.55
C ILE A 89 -14.33 -9.21 8.86
N GLY A 90 -13.16 -9.83 8.85
CA GLY A 90 -12.17 -9.81 9.92
C GLY A 90 -10.75 -9.67 9.37
N GLN A 91 -9.78 -9.58 10.27
CA GLN A 91 -8.36 -9.57 9.95
C GLN A 91 -7.68 -10.78 10.58
N PHE A 92 -6.84 -11.44 9.79
CA PHE A 92 -6.00 -12.52 10.29
C PHE A 92 -4.83 -11.94 11.09
N LEU A 93 -4.59 -12.42 12.31
CA LEU A 93 -3.47 -11.96 13.13
C LEU A 93 -2.31 -12.94 13.04
N GLU A 94 -2.52 -14.18 13.49
CA GLU A 94 -1.47 -15.19 13.61
C GLU A 94 -2.05 -16.61 13.48
N ALA A 95 -1.28 -17.52 12.89
CA ALA A 95 -1.56 -18.95 12.90
C ALA A 95 -1.01 -19.58 14.19
N VAL A 96 -1.85 -20.28 14.95
CA VAL A 96 -1.40 -21.00 16.15
C VAL A 96 -1.02 -22.44 15.77
N ASP A 97 -1.93 -23.10 15.05
CA ASP A 97 -1.79 -24.49 14.65
C ASP A 97 -2.01 -24.63 13.14
N ALA A 98 -1.83 -25.85 12.63
CA ALA A 98 -2.18 -26.17 11.26
C ALA A 98 -3.66 -25.82 10.95
N ASN A 99 -4.61 -26.01 11.85
CA ASN A 99 -6.03 -25.84 11.54
C ASN A 99 -6.69 -24.68 12.30
N THR A 100 -5.90 -23.90 13.04
CA THR A 100 -6.44 -22.90 13.95
C THR A 100 -5.60 -21.62 13.92
N GLY A 101 -6.29 -20.48 13.91
CA GLY A 101 -5.65 -19.18 13.90
C GLY A 101 -6.41 -18.18 14.75
N ILE A 102 -5.75 -17.08 15.08
CA ILE A 102 -6.35 -15.95 15.77
C ILE A 102 -6.78 -14.93 14.72
N VAL A 103 -8.05 -14.53 14.80
CA VAL A 103 -8.63 -13.50 13.93
C VAL A 103 -9.19 -12.36 14.77
N GLY A 104 -8.98 -11.13 14.32
CA GLY A 104 -9.65 -9.95 14.85
C GLY A 104 -10.91 -9.68 14.04
N SER A 105 -12.07 -9.71 14.67
CA SER A 105 -13.30 -9.21 14.02
C SER A 105 -13.26 -7.69 13.92
N THR A 106 -14.00 -7.13 12.97
CA THR A 106 -14.23 -5.68 12.86
C THR A 106 -14.94 -5.08 14.09
N THR A 107 -15.55 -5.93 14.91
CA THR A 107 -16.11 -5.57 16.23
C THR A 107 -15.04 -5.30 17.30
N GLY A 108 -13.75 -5.45 16.97
CA GLY A 108 -12.62 -5.19 17.88
C GLY A 108 -12.30 -6.34 18.85
N SER A 109 -13.04 -7.45 18.76
CA SER A 109 -12.81 -8.67 19.54
C SER A 109 -11.93 -9.65 18.77
N ASN A 110 -10.98 -10.26 19.48
CA ASN A 110 -10.14 -11.32 18.93
C ASN A 110 -10.77 -12.68 19.24
N TYR A 111 -10.80 -13.56 18.23
CA TYR A 111 -11.34 -14.90 18.31
C TYR A 111 -10.29 -15.93 17.95
N TYR A 112 -10.29 -17.05 18.67
CA TYR A 112 -9.56 -18.25 18.29
C TYR A 112 -10.47 -19.12 17.43
N VAL A 113 -10.14 -19.29 16.15
CA VAL A 113 -11.06 -19.82 15.14
C VAL A 113 -10.42 -20.92 14.32
N ARG A 114 -11.26 -21.85 13.88
CA ARG A 114 -10.85 -22.92 12.97
C ARG A 114 -10.76 -22.39 11.55
N ILE A 115 -9.68 -22.73 10.87
CA ILE A 115 -9.43 -22.41 9.47
C ILE A 115 -10.03 -23.52 8.61
N LEU A 116 -10.80 -23.15 7.59
CA LEU A 116 -11.36 -24.08 6.63
C LEU A 116 -10.22 -24.72 5.79
N SER A 117 -10.27 -26.04 5.62
CA SER A 117 -9.18 -26.80 4.96
C SER A 117 -9.02 -26.50 3.47
N THR A 118 -10.01 -25.86 2.83
CA THR A 118 -10.00 -25.52 1.41
C THR A 118 -9.22 -24.24 1.10
N ILE A 119 -8.76 -23.51 2.12
CA ILE A 119 -8.09 -22.21 1.96
C ILE A 119 -6.59 -22.40 1.79
N ASP A 120 -6.01 -21.65 0.87
CA ASP A 120 -4.56 -21.61 0.66
C ASP A 120 -3.85 -20.89 1.82
N ARG A 121 -3.01 -21.64 2.52
CA ARG A 121 -2.27 -21.16 3.70
C ARG A 121 -1.24 -20.09 3.37
N GLU A 122 -0.72 -20.10 2.15
CA GLU A 122 0.30 -19.14 1.71
C GLU A 122 -0.26 -17.71 1.54
N LEU A 123 -1.57 -17.62 1.28
CA LEU A 123 -2.28 -16.35 1.18
C LEU A 123 -2.61 -15.77 2.56
N LEU A 124 -2.63 -16.61 3.61
CA LEU A 124 -2.83 -16.19 5.00
C LEU A 124 -1.56 -15.58 5.58
N LYS A 125 -1.32 -14.31 5.19
CA LYS A 125 -0.29 -13.48 5.81
C LYS A 125 -0.87 -12.72 7.00
N PRO A 126 -0.05 -12.38 8.01
CA PRO A 126 -0.48 -11.50 9.09
C PRO A 126 -1.09 -10.21 8.52
N SER A 127 -2.22 -9.80 9.10
CA SER A 127 -3.05 -8.66 8.67
C SER A 127 -3.73 -8.79 7.29
N SER A 128 -3.89 -10.00 6.76
CA SER A 128 -4.77 -10.23 5.59
C SER A 128 -6.24 -10.07 5.98
N SER A 129 -7.04 -9.48 5.09
CA SER A 129 -8.50 -9.43 5.27
C SER A 129 -9.08 -10.82 5.01
N VAL A 130 -9.91 -11.30 5.92
CA VAL A 130 -10.50 -12.64 5.87
C VAL A 130 -12.01 -12.56 6.09
N ALA A 131 -12.72 -13.49 5.48
CA ALA A 131 -14.15 -13.68 5.69
C ALA A 131 -14.38 -14.67 6.83
N LEU A 132 -15.11 -14.22 7.84
CA LEU A 132 -15.53 -15.01 8.98
C LEU A 132 -17.01 -15.36 8.85
N HIS A 133 -17.39 -16.54 9.28
CA HIS A 133 -18.81 -16.90 9.35
C HIS A 133 -19.49 -16.16 10.52
N LYS A 134 -20.66 -15.54 10.29
CA LYS A 134 -21.33 -14.66 11.27
C LYS A 134 -21.61 -15.26 12.65
N HIS A 135 -21.90 -16.56 12.73
CA HIS A 135 -22.31 -17.20 13.99
C HIS A 135 -21.21 -18.02 14.66
N SER A 136 -20.34 -18.65 13.86
CA SER A 136 -19.29 -19.54 14.36
C SER A 136 -17.91 -18.89 14.37
N ASN A 137 -17.78 -17.72 13.75
CA ASN A 137 -16.52 -17.00 13.52
C ASN A 137 -15.44 -17.84 12.82
N ALA A 138 -15.80 -18.98 12.22
CA ALA A 138 -14.85 -19.80 11.46
C ALA A 138 -14.30 -19.01 10.27
N LEU A 139 -13.02 -19.19 9.95
CA LEU A 139 -12.38 -18.55 8.81
C LEU A 139 -12.78 -19.31 7.54
N VAL A 140 -13.52 -18.62 6.66
CA VAL A 140 -14.18 -19.20 5.49
C VAL A 140 -13.39 -18.98 4.21
N ASP A 141 -12.88 -17.76 4.03
CA ASP A 141 -12.16 -17.37 2.82
C ASP A 141 -11.22 -16.18 3.11
N VAL A 142 -10.27 -15.94 2.21
CA VAL A 142 -9.40 -14.76 2.23
C VAL A 142 -9.96 -13.74 1.24
N LEU A 143 -10.19 -12.52 1.71
CA LEU A 143 -10.75 -11.47 0.86
C LEU A 143 -9.62 -10.77 0.10
N PRO A 144 -9.86 -10.37 -1.16
CA PRO A 144 -8.94 -9.49 -1.84
C PRO A 144 -8.81 -8.16 -1.07
N PRO A 145 -7.61 -7.60 -1.03
CA PRO A 145 -7.24 -6.44 -0.22
C PRO A 145 -7.99 -5.15 -0.59
N GLU A 146 -8.52 -5.07 -1.80
CA GLU A 146 -9.30 -3.92 -2.32
C GLU A 146 -10.66 -3.74 -1.65
N ALA A 147 -11.19 -4.75 -0.96
CA ALA A 147 -12.56 -4.74 -0.44
C ALA A 147 -12.76 -3.85 0.80
N ASP A 148 -11.69 -3.42 1.48
CA ASP A 148 -11.76 -2.78 2.80
C ASP A 148 -11.44 -1.27 2.80
N SER A 149 -10.83 -0.73 1.75
CA SER A 149 -10.33 0.65 1.78
C SER A 149 -11.40 1.65 1.34
N SER A 150 -11.96 2.39 2.31
CA SER A 150 -12.65 3.68 2.09
C SER A 150 -11.76 4.71 1.40
N ILE A 151 -10.44 4.47 1.40
CA ILE A 151 -9.42 5.28 0.76
C ILE A 151 -9.37 4.88 -0.71
N ALA A 152 -9.96 5.71 -1.55
CA ALA A 152 -9.83 5.60 -3.00
C ALA A 152 -8.35 5.80 -3.36
N MET A 153 -7.71 4.76 -3.93
CA MET A 153 -6.50 5.01 -4.70
C MET A 153 -6.84 6.02 -5.78
N LEU A 154 -6.04 7.08 -5.90
CA LEU A 154 -6.13 7.93 -7.08
C LEU A 154 -5.83 7.03 -8.27
N ARG A 155 -6.88 6.72 -9.04
CA ARG A 155 -6.73 6.01 -10.30
C ARG A 155 -5.81 6.84 -11.20
N PRO A 156 -5.15 6.23 -12.20
CA PRO A 156 -4.36 7.00 -13.16
C PRO A 156 -5.14 8.17 -13.80
N ASP A 157 -6.47 8.09 -13.82
CA ASP A 157 -7.39 9.13 -14.33
C ASP A 157 -7.62 10.32 -13.35
N GLU A 158 -7.23 10.20 -12.08
CA GLU A 158 -7.34 11.26 -11.07
C GLU A 158 -6.00 11.94 -10.77
N LYS A 159 -4.97 11.68 -11.59
CA LYS A 159 -3.67 12.32 -11.44
C LYS A 159 -3.83 13.84 -11.49
N PRO A 160 -3.27 14.59 -10.52
CA PRO A 160 -3.32 16.04 -10.56
C PRO A 160 -2.52 16.58 -11.76
N ASP A 161 -3.10 17.47 -12.55
CA ASP A 161 -2.49 18.06 -13.76
C ASP A 161 -1.32 19.04 -13.49
N VAL A 162 -0.80 19.09 -12.26
CA VAL A 162 0.24 20.07 -11.88
C VAL A 162 1.61 19.55 -12.31
N CYS A 163 2.34 20.34 -13.09
CA CYS A 163 3.72 20.01 -13.49
C CYS A 163 4.76 20.76 -12.64
N TYR A 164 6.02 20.29 -12.67
CA TYR A 164 7.15 20.99 -12.03
C TYR A 164 7.39 22.41 -12.57
N ALA A 165 6.99 22.65 -13.82
CA ALA A 165 7.08 23.96 -14.48
C ALA A 165 6.05 24.96 -13.94
N ASP A 166 4.92 24.48 -13.41
CA ASP A 166 3.89 25.34 -12.82
C ASP A 166 4.27 25.89 -11.45
N ILE A 167 5.24 25.26 -10.79
CA ILE A 167 5.74 25.67 -9.49
C ILE A 167 6.90 26.64 -9.74
N GLY A 168 6.72 27.93 -9.45
CA GLY A 168 7.81 28.90 -9.54
C GLY A 168 8.82 28.76 -8.39
N GLY A 169 10.13 28.76 -8.70
CA GLY A 169 11.19 28.69 -7.70
C GLY A 169 11.31 27.34 -6.98
N LEU A 170 11.78 27.38 -5.73
CA LEU A 170 12.05 26.21 -4.88
C LEU A 170 12.99 25.17 -5.51
N ASP A 171 14.00 25.63 -6.26
CA ASP A 171 14.90 24.76 -7.03
C ASP A 171 15.61 23.73 -6.14
N ILE A 172 16.01 24.16 -4.94
CA ILE A 172 16.68 23.30 -3.95
C ILE A 172 15.72 22.19 -3.48
N GLN A 173 14.51 22.55 -3.06
CA GLN A 173 13.52 21.59 -2.57
C GLN A 173 13.06 20.63 -3.67
N LYS A 174 12.90 21.11 -4.90
CA LYS A 174 12.59 20.27 -6.07
C LYS A 174 13.68 19.24 -6.29
N GLN A 175 14.95 19.66 -6.26
CA GLN A 175 16.07 18.75 -6.44
C GLN A 175 16.12 17.70 -5.33
N GLU A 176 15.99 18.11 -4.07
CA GLU A 176 16.01 17.19 -2.92
C GLU A 176 14.89 16.13 -2.99
N ILE A 177 13.67 16.53 -3.40
CA ILE A 177 12.57 15.57 -3.56
C ILE A 177 12.81 14.61 -4.72
N ARG A 178 13.35 15.08 -5.86
CA ARG A 178 13.67 14.21 -6.98
C ARG A 178 14.71 13.16 -6.60
N GLU A 179 15.75 13.56 -5.87
CA GLU A 179 16.77 12.64 -5.37
C GLU A 179 16.22 11.66 -4.32
N ALA A 180 15.25 12.08 -3.50
CA ALA A 180 14.71 11.23 -2.44
C ALA A 180 13.60 10.27 -2.94
N VAL A 181 12.82 10.65 -3.95
CA VAL A 181 11.62 9.93 -4.39
C VAL A 181 11.77 9.36 -5.80
N GLU A 182 12.12 10.18 -6.79
CA GLU A 182 12.14 9.73 -8.20
C GLU A 182 13.36 8.85 -8.50
N LEU A 183 14.54 9.24 -8.01
CA LEU A 183 15.80 8.56 -8.31
C LEU A 183 15.83 7.12 -7.77
N PRO A 184 15.36 6.82 -6.54
CA PRO A 184 15.30 5.45 -6.06
C PRO A 184 14.28 4.58 -6.82
N LEU A 185 13.21 5.17 -7.35
CA LEU A 185 12.18 4.45 -8.09
C LEU A 185 12.61 4.11 -9.52
N THR A 186 13.35 5.01 -10.17
CA THR A 186 13.82 4.84 -11.55
C THR A 186 15.14 4.08 -11.64
N HIS A 187 16.07 4.34 -10.71
CA HIS A 187 17.44 3.82 -10.76
C HIS A 187 17.88 3.22 -9.41
N PHE A 188 17.15 2.22 -8.93
CA PHE A 188 17.48 1.52 -7.69
C PHE A 188 18.87 0.85 -7.72
N GLU A 189 19.31 0.37 -8.87
CA GLU A 189 20.60 -0.31 -9.02
C GLU A 189 21.80 0.59 -8.67
N LEU A 190 21.71 1.90 -8.92
CA LEU A 190 22.77 2.85 -8.57
C LEU A 190 23.00 2.88 -7.05
N TYR A 191 21.91 2.91 -6.27
CA TYR A 191 22.00 2.88 -4.80
C TYR A 191 22.62 1.58 -4.31
N LYS A 192 22.24 0.46 -4.91
CA LYS A 192 22.77 -0.87 -4.56
C LYS A 192 24.26 -1.03 -4.91
N GLN A 193 24.71 -0.48 -6.04
CA GLN A 193 26.12 -0.51 -6.44
C GLN A 193 26.99 0.39 -5.58
N ILE A 194 26.49 1.58 -5.21
CA ILE A 194 27.18 2.51 -4.32
C ILE A 194 27.17 1.99 -2.87
N GLY A 195 26.20 1.15 -2.50
CA GLY A 195 26.06 0.59 -1.16
C GLY A 195 25.43 1.58 -0.17
N ILE A 196 24.61 2.51 -0.66
CA ILE A 196 23.86 3.47 0.17
C ILE A 196 22.40 3.05 0.24
N ASP A 197 21.83 3.11 1.44
CA ASP A 197 20.41 2.85 1.63
C ASP A 197 19.59 4.04 1.10
N PRO A 198 18.60 3.82 0.21
CA PRO A 198 17.71 4.89 -0.22
C PRO A 198 16.84 5.34 0.95
N PRO A 199 16.52 6.65 1.06
CA PRO A 199 15.69 7.15 2.15
C PRO A 199 14.30 6.50 2.12
N ARG A 200 13.78 6.10 3.29
CA ARG A 200 12.46 5.45 3.39
C ARG A 200 11.31 6.46 3.33
N GLY A 201 11.49 7.58 4.03
CA GLY A 201 10.49 8.62 4.13
C GLY A 201 11.05 10.03 4.01
N VAL A 202 10.21 10.93 3.51
CA VAL A 202 10.49 12.36 3.36
C VAL A 202 9.48 13.15 4.16
N LEU A 203 9.97 14.05 5.02
CA LEU A 203 9.14 15.01 5.76
C LEU A 203 9.28 16.40 5.16
N MET A 204 8.18 16.96 4.68
CA MET A 204 8.08 18.34 4.22
C MET A 204 7.49 19.21 5.33
N PHE A 205 8.22 20.24 5.77
CA PHE A 205 7.75 21.14 6.82
C PHE A 205 8.04 22.61 6.49
N GLY A 206 7.28 23.53 7.08
CA GLY A 206 7.39 24.97 6.85
C GLY A 206 6.10 25.72 7.16
N PRO A 207 6.02 27.04 6.87
CA PRO A 207 4.78 27.78 6.99
C PRO A 207 3.72 27.30 5.98
N PRO A 208 2.42 27.53 6.25
CA PRO A 208 1.37 27.26 5.29
C PRO A 208 1.53 28.14 4.02
N GLY A 209 1.05 27.63 2.89
CA GLY A 209 1.05 28.37 1.62
C GLY A 209 2.38 28.36 0.83
N CYS A 210 3.41 27.66 1.30
CA CYS A 210 4.69 27.52 0.58
C CYS A 210 4.69 26.38 -0.47
N GLY A 211 3.52 25.85 -0.84
CA GLY A 211 3.40 24.91 -1.96
C GLY A 211 3.78 23.44 -1.68
N LYS A 212 3.83 23.00 -0.42
CA LYS A 212 4.16 21.59 -0.07
C LYS A 212 3.22 20.58 -0.75
N THR A 213 1.91 20.77 -0.60
CA THR A 213 0.89 19.93 -1.24
C THR A 213 0.95 20.05 -2.77
N MET A 214 1.30 21.23 -3.31
CA MET A 214 1.44 21.43 -4.75
C MET A 214 2.65 20.67 -5.31
N LEU A 215 3.77 20.67 -4.59
CA LEU A 215 4.97 19.93 -4.97
C LEU A 215 4.76 18.42 -4.91
N ALA A 216 4.06 17.92 -3.88
CA ALA A 216 3.66 16.51 -3.82
C ALA A 216 2.79 16.08 -5.01
N LYS A 217 1.84 16.94 -5.42
CA LYS A 217 1.02 16.72 -6.62
C LYS A 217 1.86 16.69 -7.90
N ALA A 218 2.85 17.58 -8.03
CA ALA A 218 3.73 17.59 -9.19
C ALA A 218 4.63 16.36 -9.30
N VAL A 219 5.09 15.83 -8.16
CA VAL A 219 5.80 14.55 -8.08
C VAL A 219 4.88 13.43 -8.58
N ALA A 220 3.65 13.36 -8.06
CA ALA A 220 2.67 12.35 -8.46
C ALA A 220 2.40 12.33 -9.96
N HIS A 221 2.38 13.50 -10.61
CA HIS A 221 2.19 13.63 -12.05
C HIS A 221 3.40 13.11 -12.85
N HIS A 222 4.63 13.40 -12.42
CA HIS A 222 5.85 12.98 -13.12
C HIS A 222 6.20 11.51 -12.89
N THR A 223 5.80 10.95 -11.74
CA THR A 223 6.05 9.55 -11.43
C THR A 223 5.05 8.62 -12.09
N THR A 224 5.53 7.50 -12.61
CA THR A 224 4.68 6.39 -13.10
C THR A 224 4.18 5.47 -11.98
N ALA A 225 4.59 5.73 -10.74
CA ALA A 225 4.21 4.97 -9.56
C ALA A 225 2.75 5.21 -9.15
N SER A 226 2.17 4.25 -8.42
CA SER A 226 0.86 4.43 -7.79
C SER A 226 0.95 5.53 -6.72
N PHE A 227 -0.02 6.46 -6.71
CA PHE A 227 -0.03 7.56 -5.75
C PHE A 227 -1.23 7.44 -4.83
N ILE A 228 -0.98 7.22 -3.55
CA ILE A 228 -1.99 7.08 -2.51
C ILE A 228 -1.97 8.36 -1.67
N ARG A 229 -3.03 9.17 -1.80
CA ARG A 229 -3.19 10.40 -1.00
C ARG A 229 -4.11 10.13 0.18
N VAL A 230 -3.64 10.46 1.38
CA VAL A 230 -4.43 10.38 2.60
C VAL A 230 -4.29 11.68 3.37
N VAL A 231 -5.38 12.16 3.97
CA VAL A 231 -5.33 13.31 4.88
C VAL A 231 -5.17 12.80 6.32
N GLY A 232 -4.28 13.39 7.11
CA GLY A 232 -4.00 12.96 8.49
C GLY A 232 -5.24 12.90 9.38
N SER A 233 -6.21 13.78 9.16
CA SER A 233 -7.49 13.79 9.88
C SER A 233 -8.39 12.60 9.56
N GLU A 234 -8.25 11.95 8.39
CA GLU A 234 -9.06 10.79 8.00
C GLU A 234 -8.79 9.57 8.87
N PHE A 235 -7.60 9.47 9.48
CA PHE A 235 -7.26 8.37 10.39
C PHE A 235 -8.01 8.42 11.71
N VAL A 236 -8.49 9.60 12.11
CA VAL A 236 -9.23 9.78 13.36
C VAL A 236 -10.72 9.53 13.11
N GLN A 237 -11.15 8.30 13.37
CA GLN A 237 -12.55 7.88 13.20
C GLN A 237 -13.31 7.85 14.52
N LYS A 238 -14.66 7.89 14.43
CA LYS A 238 -15.55 7.82 15.60
C LYS A 238 -15.51 6.45 16.28
N TYR A 239 -15.25 5.38 15.52
CA TYR A 239 -15.23 4.02 16.02
C TYR A 239 -13.82 3.64 16.51
N LEU A 240 -13.75 3.09 17.73
CA LEU A 240 -12.48 2.61 18.31
C LEU A 240 -11.89 1.48 17.47
N GLY A 241 -10.59 1.55 17.19
CA GLY A 241 -9.85 0.52 16.46
C GLY A 241 -9.94 0.61 14.94
N GLU A 242 -10.80 1.47 14.39
CA GLU A 242 -10.91 1.70 12.95
C GLU A 242 -9.69 2.45 12.41
N GLY A 243 -9.14 3.41 13.16
CA GLY A 243 -7.94 4.17 12.77
C GLY A 243 -6.72 3.27 12.51
N PRO A 244 -6.28 2.44 13.48
CA PRO A 244 -5.16 1.52 13.28
C PRO A 244 -5.41 0.48 12.18
N ARG A 245 -6.67 0.07 11.97
CA ARG A 245 -7.05 -0.80 10.86
C ARG A 245 -6.80 -0.11 9.52
N MET A 246 -7.27 1.12 9.39
CA MET A 246 -7.13 1.92 8.18
C MET A 246 -5.66 2.18 7.82
N VAL A 247 -4.79 2.43 8.81
CA VAL A 247 -3.34 2.52 8.61
C VAL A 247 -2.81 1.24 7.96
N ARG A 248 -3.10 0.08 8.53
CA ARG A 248 -2.66 -1.22 7.98
C ARG A 248 -3.15 -1.46 6.57
N ASP A 249 -4.39 -1.06 6.27
CA ASP A 249 -4.98 -1.22 4.95
C ASP A 249 -4.27 -0.32 3.92
N VAL A 250 -3.94 0.94 4.24
CA VAL A 250 -3.14 1.84 3.36
C VAL A 250 -1.78 1.24 3.02
N PHE A 251 -1.06 0.75 4.04
CA PHE A 251 0.26 0.17 3.84
C PHE A 251 0.23 -1.19 3.12
N ARG A 252 -0.84 -1.97 3.28
CA ARG A 252 -1.07 -3.19 2.50
C ARG A 252 -1.33 -2.86 1.04
N LEU A 253 -2.20 -1.90 0.77
CA LEU A 253 -2.55 -1.43 -0.57
C LEU A 253 -1.31 -0.89 -1.32
N ALA A 254 -0.46 -0.15 -0.63
CA ALA A 254 0.79 0.36 -1.21
C ALA A 254 1.79 -0.75 -1.57
N ARG A 255 1.83 -1.84 -0.79
CA ARG A 255 2.72 -2.98 -1.05
C ARG A 255 2.30 -3.78 -2.27
N GLU A 256 1.01 -3.96 -2.46
CA GLU A 256 0.47 -4.70 -3.61
C GLU A 256 0.59 -3.92 -4.92
N ASN A 257 0.48 -2.59 -4.84
CA ASN A 257 0.63 -1.68 -5.97
C ASN A 257 2.05 -1.12 -6.12
N ALA A 258 3.06 -1.80 -5.56
CA ALA A 258 4.44 -1.34 -5.67
C ALA A 258 4.91 -1.36 -7.14
N PRO A 259 5.57 -0.29 -7.64
CA PRO A 259 6.07 0.89 -6.92
C PRO A 259 4.97 1.90 -6.56
N ALA A 260 4.94 2.35 -5.29
CA ALA A 260 3.91 3.22 -4.76
C ALA A 260 4.47 4.36 -3.89
N ILE A 261 3.78 5.49 -3.90
CA ILE A 261 4.07 6.67 -3.08
C ILE A 261 2.85 6.93 -2.19
N ILE A 262 3.07 6.93 -0.87
CA ILE A 262 2.06 7.30 0.12
C ILE A 262 2.30 8.76 0.49
N PHE A 263 1.34 9.63 0.20
CA PHE A 263 1.37 11.03 0.60
C PHE A 263 0.36 11.28 1.72
N ILE A 264 0.88 11.64 2.90
CA ILE A 264 0.07 12.00 4.08
C ILE A 264 0.18 13.51 4.30
N ASP A 265 -0.93 14.22 4.08
CA ASP A 265 -1.02 15.65 4.40
C ASP A 265 -1.48 15.87 5.85
N GLU A 266 -1.13 17.00 6.46
CA GLU A 266 -1.55 17.37 7.82
C GLU A 266 -1.28 16.29 8.90
N ILE A 267 -0.07 15.72 8.90
CA ILE A 267 0.31 14.68 9.87
C ILE A 267 0.29 15.17 11.34
N ASP A 268 0.27 16.49 11.55
CA ASP A 268 0.13 17.10 12.89
C ASP A 268 -1.21 16.79 13.56
N ALA A 269 -2.22 16.30 12.82
CA ALA A 269 -3.46 15.78 13.41
C ALA A 269 -3.25 14.50 14.23
N ILE A 270 -2.24 13.68 13.88
CA ILE A 270 -1.99 12.37 14.52
C ILE A 270 -0.72 12.41 15.38
N ALA A 271 0.31 13.11 14.90
CA ALA A 271 1.66 13.00 15.40
C ALA A 271 2.02 14.08 16.45
N THR A 272 1.15 14.34 17.42
CA THR A 272 1.42 15.37 18.44
C THR A 272 2.31 14.83 19.57
N LYS A 273 3.26 15.64 20.07
CA LYS A 273 4.14 15.26 21.21
C LYS A 273 3.41 15.07 22.55
N ARG A 274 2.21 15.64 22.69
CA ARG A 274 1.50 15.73 23.97
C ARG A 274 0.28 14.82 23.93
N PHE A 275 0.41 13.65 24.54
CA PHE A 275 -0.72 12.77 24.79
C PHE A 275 -1.11 12.87 26.26
N ASP A 276 -2.32 13.33 26.54
CA ASP A 276 -2.86 13.28 27.89
C ASP A 276 -3.55 11.92 28.05
N ALA A 277 -2.95 11.04 28.86
CA ALA A 277 -3.41 9.65 28.99
C ALA A 277 -4.81 9.53 29.65
N GLN A 278 -5.42 10.65 30.07
CA GLN A 278 -6.74 10.69 30.69
C GLN A 278 -7.90 10.68 29.69
N THR A 279 -7.71 11.17 28.46
CA THR A 279 -8.80 11.27 27.46
C THR A 279 -8.79 10.06 26.53
N GLY A 280 -9.95 9.41 26.35
CA GLY A 280 -10.08 8.25 25.47
C GLY A 280 -9.76 8.53 23.99
N ALA A 281 -10.00 9.76 23.52
CA ALA A 281 -9.67 10.19 22.15
C ALA A 281 -8.15 10.21 21.90
N ASP A 282 -7.38 10.79 22.83
CA ASP A 282 -5.92 10.88 22.70
C ASP A 282 -5.27 9.49 22.71
N ARG A 283 -5.84 8.54 23.45
CA ARG A 283 -5.40 7.13 23.44
C ARG A 283 -5.63 6.45 22.09
N GLU A 284 -6.65 6.86 21.33
CA GLU A 284 -6.88 6.33 19.99
C GLU A 284 -5.86 6.90 19.00
N VAL A 285 -5.63 8.21 19.04
CA VAL A 285 -4.60 8.88 18.24
C VAL A 285 -3.21 8.28 18.51
N GLN A 286 -2.89 8.01 19.76
CA GLN A 286 -1.64 7.34 20.14
C GLN A 286 -1.53 5.93 19.54
N ARG A 287 -2.62 5.15 19.53
CA ARG A 287 -2.64 3.82 18.89
C ARG A 287 -2.43 3.91 17.38
N ILE A 288 -3.03 4.89 16.72
CA ILE A 288 -2.84 5.16 15.28
C ILE A 288 -1.37 5.50 15.01
N LEU A 289 -0.77 6.38 15.82
CA LEU A 289 0.64 6.76 15.66
C LEU A 289 1.57 5.55 15.83
N LEU A 290 1.37 4.73 16.86
CA LEU A 290 2.17 3.52 17.08
C LEU A 290 2.04 2.54 15.91
N GLU A 291 0.84 2.37 15.36
CA GLU A 291 0.63 1.51 14.20
C GLU A 291 1.34 2.05 12.95
N LEU A 292 1.26 3.36 12.69
CA LEU A 292 1.98 4.01 11.60
C LEU A 292 3.50 3.80 11.73
N LEU A 293 4.04 3.95 12.93
CA LEU A 293 5.45 3.71 13.21
C LEU A 293 5.86 2.25 12.99
N ASN A 294 5.03 1.30 13.44
CA ASN A 294 5.28 -0.12 13.24
C ASN A 294 5.28 -0.51 11.76
N GLN A 295 4.32 0.00 10.98
CA GLN A 295 4.25 -0.25 9.54
C GLN A 295 5.44 0.36 8.78
N MET A 296 5.92 1.54 9.19
CA MET A 296 7.11 2.16 8.61
C MET A 296 8.42 1.41 8.89
N ASP A 297 8.56 0.85 10.09
CA ASP A 297 9.73 0.04 10.45
C ASP A 297 9.69 -1.32 9.74
N GLY A 298 8.50 -1.92 9.62
CA GLY A 298 8.26 -3.22 9.02
C GLY A 298 8.43 -3.31 7.49
N PHE A 299 8.83 -2.23 6.82
CA PHE A 299 9.20 -2.31 5.41
C PHE A 299 10.53 -3.06 5.24
N ASP A 300 10.52 -4.12 4.43
CA ASP A 300 11.75 -4.68 3.88
C ASP A 300 12.30 -3.72 2.81
N GLN A 301 13.62 -3.57 2.76
CA GLN A 301 14.31 -2.71 1.76
C GLN A 301 14.01 -3.11 0.30
N THR A 302 13.43 -4.29 0.09
CA THR A 302 13.05 -4.83 -1.21
C THR A 302 11.79 -4.19 -1.79
N THR A 303 10.94 -3.58 -0.95
CA THR A 303 9.67 -2.99 -1.40
C THR A 303 9.87 -1.52 -1.80
N ASN A 304 9.56 -1.19 -3.07
CA ASN A 304 9.67 0.16 -3.62
C ASN A 304 8.48 1.05 -3.20
N VAL A 305 8.25 1.17 -1.89
CA VAL A 305 7.23 2.04 -1.30
C VAL A 305 7.92 3.23 -0.64
N LYS A 306 7.50 4.44 -0.97
CA LYS A 306 8.02 5.69 -0.38
C LYS A 306 6.92 6.44 0.33
N VAL A 307 7.23 6.97 1.52
CA VAL A 307 6.28 7.75 2.32
C VAL A 307 6.69 9.22 2.31
N ILE A 308 5.78 10.10 1.90
CA ILE A 308 5.95 11.55 1.94
C ILE A 308 4.93 12.08 2.96
N MET A 309 5.42 12.79 3.97
CA MET A 309 4.57 13.43 4.97
C MET A 309 4.71 14.94 4.87
N ALA A 310 3.60 15.67 4.95
CA ALA A 310 3.58 17.13 5.00
C ALA A 310 3.04 17.62 6.34
N THR A 311 3.70 18.62 6.93
CA THR A 311 3.25 19.27 8.16
C THR A 311 3.47 20.78 8.09
N ASN A 312 2.62 21.55 8.76
CA ASN A 312 2.83 22.98 8.97
C ASN A 312 3.58 23.29 10.26
N ARG A 313 3.65 22.33 11.19
CA ARG A 313 4.17 22.54 12.54
C ARG A 313 5.18 21.45 12.91
N ALA A 314 6.44 21.66 12.56
CA ALA A 314 7.51 20.73 12.93
C ALA A 314 7.71 20.63 14.45
N ASP A 315 7.44 21.71 15.20
CA ASP A 315 7.68 21.77 16.65
C ASP A 315 6.80 20.81 17.46
N THR A 316 5.58 20.56 16.96
CA THR A 316 4.58 19.70 17.61
C THR A 316 4.75 18.22 17.30
N LEU A 317 5.62 17.85 16.35
CA LEU A 317 5.78 16.48 15.88
C LEU A 317 6.52 15.57 16.84
N ASP A 318 6.00 14.37 17.08
CA ASP A 318 6.70 13.36 17.90
C ASP A 318 8.12 13.08 17.36
N PRO A 319 9.19 13.25 18.18
CA PRO A 319 10.56 12.91 17.77
C PRO A 319 10.74 11.45 17.38
N ALA A 320 9.84 10.53 17.79
CA ALA A 320 9.88 9.14 17.39
C ALA A 320 9.76 8.95 15.86
N LEU A 321 9.02 9.81 15.16
CA LEU A 321 8.91 9.78 13.70
C LEU A 321 10.21 10.23 13.02
N LEU A 322 10.98 11.09 13.67
CA LEU A 322 12.20 11.71 13.14
C LEU A 322 13.46 10.85 13.31
N ARG A 323 13.31 9.65 13.89
CA ARG A 323 14.41 8.71 14.08
C ARG A 323 14.85 8.15 12.70
N PRO A 324 16.17 8.00 12.45
CA PRO A 324 16.67 7.37 11.23
C PRO A 324 16.09 5.96 11.06
N GLY A 325 15.77 5.58 9.83
CA GLY A 325 15.03 4.38 9.46
C GLY A 325 13.53 4.61 9.23
N ARG A 326 13.03 5.82 9.52
CA ARG A 326 11.64 6.24 9.29
C ARG A 326 11.62 7.46 8.35
N LEU A 327 11.72 8.66 8.91
CA LEU A 327 11.80 9.92 8.16
C LEU A 327 13.25 10.38 8.07
N ASP A 328 13.97 9.85 7.08
CA ASP A 328 15.41 10.10 6.90
C ASP A 328 15.67 11.49 6.32
N ARG A 329 14.79 11.98 5.44
CA ARG A 329 14.93 13.27 4.77
C ARG A 329 13.93 14.28 5.32
N LYS A 330 14.43 15.47 5.65
CA LYS A 330 13.65 16.59 6.17
C LYS A 330 13.88 17.78 5.25
N ILE A 331 12.82 18.22 4.58
CA ILE A 331 12.85 19.28 3.59
C ILE A 331 12.10 20.47 4.15
N GLU A 332 12.84 21.56 4.37
CA GLU A 332 12.29 22.81 4.85
C GLU A 332 11.82 23.68 3.68
N PHE A 333 10.61 24.20 3.82
CA PHE A 333 10.01 25.17 2.90
C PHE A 333 10.07 26.53 3.58
N PRO A 334 11.11 27.35 3.32
CA PRO A 334 11.15 28.72 3.79
C PRO A 334 10.14 29.59 3.02
N LEU A 335 9.88 30.78 3.56
CA LEU A 335 9.18 31.82 2.80
C LEU A 335 10.01 32.23 1.57
N PRO A 336 9.36 32.60 0.45
CA PRO A 336 10.07 32.86 -0.79
C PRO A 336 10.94 34.12 -0.73
N ASP A 337 12.21 33.96 -1.12
CA ASP A 337 13.15 35.07 -1.31
C ASP A 337 12.75 35.97 -2.48
N ARG A 338 13.31 37.19 -2.56
CA ARG A 338 13.07 38.12 -3.69
C ARG A 338 13.22 37.46 -5.07
N ARG A 339 14.26 36.62 -5.23
CA ARG A 339 14.47 35.86 -6.47
C ARG A 339 13.34 34.87 -6.73
N GLN A 340 12.94 34.12 -5.70
CA GLN A 340 11.88 33.12 -5.80
C GLN A 340 10.50 33.76 -6.02
N LYS A 341 10.20 34.88 -5.35
CA LYS A 341 8.98 35.68 -5.57
C LYS A 341 8.84 36.05 -7.05
N ARG A 342 9.90 36.58 -7.67
CA ARG A 342 9.88 36.90 -9.11
C ARG A 342 9.50 35.70 -9.97
N LEU A 343 10.07 34.53 -9.68
CA LEU A 343 9.77 33.30 -10.41
C LEU A 343 8.32 32.86 -10.21
N ILE A 344 7.80 32.93 -8.98
CA ILE A 344 6.40 32.59 -8.66
C ILE A 344 5.44 33.53 -9.39
N PHE A 345 5.70 34.85 -9.36
CA PHE A 345 4.92 35.82 -10.13
C PHE A 345 4.96 35.48 -11.62
N SER A 346 6.14 35.23 -12.19
CA SER A 346 6.27 34.88 -13.61
C SER A 346 5.45 33.65 -14.00
N THR A 347 5.48 32.57 -13.20
CA THR A 347 4.74 31.33 -13.52
C THR A 347 3.22 31.46 -13.38
N ILE A 348 2.75 32.28 -12.43
CA ILE A 348 1.31 32.50 -12.23
C ILE A 348 0.80 33.49 -13.29
N THR A 349 1.55 34.55 -13.54
CA THR A 349 1.19 35.61 -14.48
C THR A 349 1.18 35.13 -15.93
N SER A 350 2.03 34.16 -16.31
CA SER A 350 2.01 33.59 -17.65
C SER A 350 0.70 32.91 -18.04
N LYS A 351 -0.18 32.60 -17.08
CA LYS A 351 -1.49 31.97 -17.32
C LYS A 351 -2.62 33.00 -17.51
N MET A 352 -2.37 34.28 -17.26
CA MET A 352 -3.38 35.34 -17.33
C MET A 352 -2.99 36.41 -18.36
N ASN A 353 -3.98 37.19 -18.79
CA ASN A 353 -3.75 38.28 -19.74
C ASN A 353 -3.38 39.58 -18.99
N LEU A 354 -2.10 39.93 -19.00
CA LEU A 354 -1.60 41.19 -18.46
C LEU A 354 -1.47 42.24 -19.56
N SER A 355 -1.60 43.51 -19.17
CA SER A 355 -1.15 44.64 -19.98
C SER A 355 0.37 44.72 -19.98
N ASP A 356 0.96 45.16 -21.10
CA ASP A 356 2.40 45.43 -21.23
C ASP A 356 2.91 46.50 -20.24
N GLU A 357 1.99 47.29 -19.67
CA GLU A 357 2.31 48.31 -18.65
C GLU A 357 2.52 47.75 -17.24
N VAL A 358 2.28 46.45 -17.00
CA VAL A 358 2.41 45.86 -15.66
C VAL A 358 3.86 45.45 -15.40
N ASP A 359 4.53 46.21 -14.52
CA ASP A 359 5.84 45.82 -14.01
C ASP A 359 5.71 44.95 -12.74
N LEU A 360 6.16 43.70 -12.84
CA LEU A 360 6.18 42.75 -11.72
C LEU A 360 7.32 43.03 -10.74
N GLU A 361 8.39 43.72 -11.19
CA GLU A 361 9.55 44.00 -10.33
C GLU A 361 9.19 44.93 -9.17
N ASP A 362 8.30 45.88 -9.39
CA ASP A 362 7.82 46.82 -8.38
C ASP A 362 7.15 46.10 -7.20
N TYR A 363 6.37 45.05 -7.47
CA TYR A 363 5.71 44.26 -6.43
C TYR A 363 6.68 43.30 -5.72
N VAL A 364 7.69 42.81 -6.43
CA VAL A 364 8.74 41.94 -5.86
C VAL A 364 9.73 42.71 -4.99
N ALA A 365 9.97 43.98 -5.29
CA ALA A 365 10.90 44.84 -4.55
C ALA A 365 10.40 45.24 -3.16
N ARG A 366 9.08 45.12 -2.89
CA ARG A 366 8.49 45.44 -1.59
C ARG A 366 9.00 44.49 -0.50
N PRO A 367 9.31 44.99 0.72
CA PRO A 367 9.92 44.19 1.79
C PRO A 367 8.94 43.22 2.48
N ASP A 368 7.66 43.21 2.09
CA ASP A 368 6.62 42.43 2.73
C ASP A 368 6.90 40.91 2.65
N LYS A 369 6.74 40.22 3.77
CA LYS A 369 6.86 38.76 3.84
C LYS A 369 5.57 38.12 3.31
N ILE A 370 5.58 37.79 2.02
CA ILE A 370 4.45 37.16 1.33
C ILE A 370 4.73 35.68 1.07
N SER A 371 3.70 34.84 1.27
CA SER A 371 3.71 33.43 0.93
C SER A 371 3.43 33.20 -0.56
N GLY A 372 3.74 32.01 -1.08
CA GLY A 372 3.39 31.63 -2.45
C GLY A 372 1.87 31.62 -2.69
N ALA A 373 1.10 31.23 -1.66
CA ALA A 373 -0.36 31.30 -1.68
C ALA A 373 -0.87 32.75 -1.76
N ASP A 374 -0.23 33.68 -1.05
CA ASP A 374 -0.61 35.10 -1.07
C ASP A 374 -0.36 35.71 -2.45
N ILE A 375 0.76 35.36 -3.10
CA ILE A 375 1.06 35.79 -4.48
C ILE A 375 -0.04 35.33 -5.44
N ASN A 376 -0.49 34.08 -5.31
CA ASN A 376 -1.60 33.58 -6.12
C ASN A 376 -2.91 34.32 -5.82
N ALA A 377 -3.21 34.59 -4.55
CA ALA A 377 -4.38 35.36 -4.14
C ALA A 377 -4.36 36.80 -4.69
N ILE A 378 -3.19 37.46 -4.72
CA ILE A 378 -3.02 38.80 -5.32
C ILE A 378 -3.37 38.76 -6.82
N CYS A 379 -2.86 37.76 -7.55
CA CYS A 379 -3.13 37.60 -8.98
C CYS A 379 -4.62 37.31 -9.23
N GLN A 380 -5.25 36.48 -8.39
CA GLN A 380 -6.68 36.15 -8.48
C GLN A 380 -7.56 37.36 -8.19
N GLU A 381 -7.26 38.15 -7.16
CA GLU A 381 -7.99 39.38 -6.83
C GLU A 381 -7.85 40.43 -7.94
N ALA A 382 -6.64 40.60 -8.49
CA ALA A 382 -6.41 41.49 -9.63
C ALA A 382 -7.24 41.07 -10.85
N GLY A 383 -7.29 39.77 -11.15
CA GLY A 383 -8.15 39.20 -12.19
C GLY A 383 -9.64 39.45 -11.93
N MET A 384 -10.10 39.25 -10.69
CA MET A 384 -11.49 39.51 -10.31
C MET A 384 -11.88 40.99 -10.44
N HIS A 385 -10.97 41.92 -10.15
CA HIS A 385 -11.20 43.35 -10.39
C HIS A 385 -11.37 43.67 -11.88
N ALA A 386 -10.56 43.08 -12.76
CA ALA A 386 -10.72 43.23 -14.20
C ALA A 386 -12.07 42.68 -14.69
N VAL A 387 -12.49 41.51 -14.17
CA VAL A 387 -13.79 40.90 -14.49
C VAL A 387 -14.95 41.77 -14.01
N ARG A 388 -14.90 42.35 -12.80
CA ARG A 388 -15.93 43.27 -12.29
C ARG A 388 -16.10 44.52 -13.16
N GLU A 389 -15.03 44.97 -13.80
CA GLU A 389 -15.04 46.10 -14.72
C GLU A 389 -15.33 45.68 -16.19
N ASN A 390 -15.70 44.42 -16.43
CA ASN A 390 -15.95 43.82 -17.74
C ASN A 390 -14.78 43.94 -18.72
N ARG A 391 -13.54 43.83 -18.22
CA ARG A 391 -12.30 43.88 -19.02
C ARG A 391 -11.68 42.49 -19.16
N TYR A 392 -11.09 42.22 -20.33
CA TYR A 392 -10.40 40.95 -20.63
C TYR A 392 -8.90 40.96 -20.31
N VAL A 393 -8.36 42.11 -19.91
CA VAL A 393 -6.94 42.33 -19.62
C VAL A 393 -6.82 43.02 -18.26
N VAL A 394 -5.86 42.55 -17.46
CA VAL A 394 -5.58 43.10 -16.13
C VAL A 394 -4.68 44.33 -16.26
N LEU A 395 -5.08 45.45 -15.63
CA LEU A 395 -4.32 46.71 -15.63
C LEU A 395 -3.48 46.85 -14.34
N PRO A 396 -2.44 47.70 -14.34
CA PRO A 396 -1.63 47.97 -13.14
C PRO A 396 -2.46 48.45 -11.93
N LYS A 397 -3.54 49.20 -12.19
CA LYS A 397 -4.46 49.67 -11.15
C LYS A 397 -5.18 48.54 -10.43
N ASP A 398 -5.46 47.44 -11.12
CA ASP A 398 -6.13 46.27 -10.55
C ASP A 398 -5.17 45.46 -9.69
N PHE A 399 -3.92 45.33 -10.14
CA PHE A 399 -2.83 44.72 -9.37
C PHE A 399 -2.56 45.46 -8.07
N GLU A 400 -2.55 46.79 -8.10
CA GLU A 400 -2.35 47.60 -6.90
C GLU A 400 -3.52 47.50 -5.91
N LYS A 401 -4.76 47.41 -6.41
CA LYS A 401 -5.95 47.13 -5.57
C LYS A 401 -5.88 45.73 -4.97
N GLY A 402 -5.52 44.72 -5.78
CA GLY A 402 -5.34 43.33 -5.34
C GLY A 402 -4.29 43.23 -4.24
N TYR A 403 -3.11 43.79 -4.45
CA TYR A 403 -2.02 43.80 -3.47
C TYR A 403 -2.46 44.38 -2.12
N LYS A 404 -3.14 45.53 -2.11
CA LYS A 404 -3.63 46.19 -0.89
C LYS A 404 -4.74 45.40 -0.18
N ASN A 405 -5.59 44.71 -0.93
CA ASN A 405 -6.68 43.93 -0.36
C ASN A 405 -6.19 42.64 0.29
N THR A 406 -5.23 41.95 -0.34
CA THR A 406 -4.69 40.69 0.15
C THR A 406 -3.71 40.91 1.29
N ILE A 407 -2.80 41.87 1.14
CA ILE A 407 -1.84 42.25 2.17
C ILE A 407 -2.49 43.35 3.00
N LYS A 408 -3.47 42.95 3.83
CA LYS A 408 -3.89 43.81 4.93
C LYS A 408 -2.67 44.00 5.82
N LYS A 409 -2.22 45.24 5.93
CA LYS A 409 -1.15 45.65 6.84
C LYS A 409 -1.49 45.15 8.25
N ASP A 410 -0.83 44.08 8.68
CA ASP A 410 -0.49 43.90 10.10
C ASP A 410 0.59 44.95 10.43
N GLU A 411 0.27 46.24 10.23
CA GLU A 411 1.10 47.34 10.70
C GLU A 411 0.93 47.40 12.22
N SER A 412 1.64 46.50 12.89
CA SER A 412 2.38 46.93 14.05
C SER A 412 3.43 47.90 13.53
N GLU A 413 3.06 49.18 13.36
CA GLU A 413 4.02 50.25 13.13
C GLU A 413 5.07 50.15 14.25
N HIS A 414 6.23 49.59 13.93
CA HIS A 414 7.38 49.71 14.80
C HIS A 414 7.82 51.16 14.65
N GLU A 415 7.37 52.00 15.59
CA GLU A 415 7.80 53.39 15.68
C GLU A 415 9.31 53.48 15.49
N PHE A 416 9.69 54.50 14.72
CA PHE A 416 10.98 54.75 14.07
C PHE A 416 12.20 54.91 15.02
N TYR A 417 12.08 54.49 16.28
CA TYR A 417 13.17 54.49 17.25
C TYR A 417 13.59 53.05 17.62
N LYS A 418 14.52 52.51 16.84
CA LYS A 418 15.50 51.51 17.30
C LYS A 418 16.86 51.80 16.72
#